data_AF-A0A9K3I451-F1
#
_entry.id   AF-A0A9K3I451-F1
#
_cell.length_a   1.000
_cell.length_b   1.000
_cell.length_c   1.000
_cell.angle_alpha   90.00
_cell.angle_beta   90.00
_cell.angle_gamma   90.00
#
_symmetry.space_group_name_H-M   'P 1'
#
loop_
_entity.id
_entity.type
_entity.pdbx_description
1 polymer ?
#
loop_
_entity_poly.entity_id
_entity_poly.type
_entity_poly.pdbx_seq_one_letter_code
_entity_poly.pdbx_strand_id
1 'polypeptide(L)'
;MNEMTKALAIFCVFALLGLSKANIQTDKLFELIKSKRSAVPNTWTVSDEYTPVYIAPQDGLAQVDKIFALPGQPEGVSYNQYSGYVTVNPNAGRALFYYFVESPTDSSTKPLVLWLNGGPGCSSMIGAMTELGPFRINSDGKTLFKNDYAWSNG
;
A
#
# COMPACT_ATOMS: atom_id res chain seq x y z
N MET A 1 -27.58 -6.77 46.40
CA MET A 1 -27.33 -6.86 44.95
C MET A 1 -26.52 -5.64 44.58
N ASN A 2 -25.22 -5.84 44.32
CA ASN A 2 -24.20 -4.81 44.52
C ASN A 2 -24.07 -3.91 43.28
N GLU A 3 -23.54 -2.71 43.47
CA GLU A 3 -23.42 -1.67 42.42
C GLU A 3 -22.65 -2.15 41.17
N MET A 4 -21.73 -3.12 41.31
CA MET A 4 -21.08 -3.78 40.15
C MET A 4 -22.04 -4.59 39.28
N THR A 5 -23.07 -5.21 39.86
CA THR A 5 -24.07 -5.98 39.11
C THR A 5 -24.99 -5.06 38.29
N LYS A 6 -25.23 -3.83 38.77
CA LYS A 6 -25.97 -2.80 38.03
C LYS A 6 -25.14 -2.20 36.90
N ALA A 7 -23.85 -1.94 37.12
CA ALA A 7 -22.95 -1.41 36.10
C ALA A 7 -22.75 -2.38 34.92
N LEU A 8 -22.64 -3.69 35.20
CA LEU A 8 -22.48 -4.72 34.16
C LEU A 8 -23.76 -4.87 33.32
N ALA A 9 -24.95 -4.77 33.94
CA ALA A 9 -26.23 -4.82 33.23
C ALA A 9 -26.41 -3.62 32.29
N ILE A 10 -26.01 -2.41 32.71
CA ILE A 10 -26.06 -1.20 31.89
C ILE A 10 -25.12 -1.30 30.68
N PHE A 11 -23.90 -1.81 30.86
CA PHE A 11 -22.93 -1.99 29.77
C PHE A 11 -23.42 -3.01 28.72
N CYS A 12 -24.06 -4.11 29.15
CA CYS A 12 -24.66 -5.09 28.24
C CYS A 12 -25.82 -4.50 27.42
N VAL A 13 -26.65 -3.64 28.02
CA VAL A 13 -27.77 -2.98 27.30
C VAL A 13 -27.24 -2.00 26.24
N PHE A 14 -26.16 -1.26 26.51
CA PHE A 14 -25.54 -0.37 25.52
C PHE A 14 -24.81 -1.14 24.39
N ALA A 15 -24.18 -2.27 24.69
CA ALA A 15 -23.57 -3.12 23.66
C ALA A 15 -24.62 -3.75 22.73
N LEU A 16 -25.77 -4.17 23.27
CA LEU A 16 -26.89 -4.71 22.48
C LEU A 16 -27.59 -3.63 21.63
N LEU A 17 -27.72 -2.40 22.13
CA LEU A 17 -28.25 -1.26 21.37
C LEU A 17 -27.26 -0.77 20.28
N GLY A 18 -25.95 -0.93 20.48
CA GLY A 18 -24.91 -0.62 19.49
C GLY A 18 -24.87 -1.61 18.32
N LEU A 19 -25.15 -2.90 18.58
CA LEU A 19 -25.21 -3.95 17.54
C LEU A 19 -26.46 -3.83 16.65
N SER A 20 -27.57 -3.28 17.17
CA SER A 20 -28.80 -3.09 16.39
C SER A 20 -28.66 -2.03 15.27
N LYS A 21 -27.86 -0.99 15.47
CA LYS A 21 -27.66 0.09 14.48
C LYS A 21 -26.67 -0.26 13.36
N ALA A 22 -25.71 -1.14 13.62
CA ALA A 22 -24.74 -1.59 12.63
C ALA A 22 -25.42 -2.33 11.45
N ASN A 23 -26.42 -3.16 11.76
CA ASN A 23 -27.16 -3.94 10.77
C ASN A 23 -27.96 -3.05 9.80
N ILE A 24 -28.61 -1.99 10.30
CA ILE A 24 -29.42 -1.08 9.48
C ILE A 24 -28.56 -0.32 8.45
N GLN A 25 -27.31 0.01 8.82
CA GLN A 25 -26.42 0.77 7.96
C GLN A 25 -25.84 -0.09 6.83
N THR A 26 -25.52 -1.36 7.12
CA THR A 26 -25.16 -2.35 6.10
C THR A 26 -26.34 -2.68 5.18
N ASP A 27 -27.55 -2.80 5.71
CA ASP A 27 -28.74 -3.11 4.91
C ASP A 27 -29.06 -1.98 3.93
N LYS A 28 -28.95 -0.72 4.37
CA LYS A 28 -29.09 0.45 3.49
C LYS A 28 -27.99 0.54 2.44
N LEU A 29 -26.77 0.13 2.77
CA LEU A 29 -25.67 0.07 1.80
C LEU A 29 -25.91 -1.02 0.75
N PHE A 30 -26.39 -2.20 1.16
CA PHE A 30 -26.76 -3.28 0.25
C PHE A 30 -27.94 -2.91 -0.66
N GLU A 31 -28.94 -2.22 -0.14
CA GLU A 31 -30.04 -1.66 -0.93
C GLU A 31 -29.55 -0.61 -1.94
N LEU A 32 -28.63 0.27 -1.56
CA LEU A 32 -28.03 1.24 -2.49
C LEU A 32 -27.23 0.55 -3.61
N ILE A 33 -26.49 -0.52 -3.29
CA ILE A 33 -25.74 -1.32 -4.26
C ILE A 33 -26.70 -2.06 -5.20
N LYS A 34 -27.77 -2.66 -4.68
CA LYS A 34 -28.81 -3.31 -5.51
C LYS A 34 -29.54 -2.33 -6.42
N SER A 35 -29.94 -1.17 -5.88
CA SER A 35 -30.58 -0.08 -6.64
C SER A 35 -29.71 0.38 -7.81
N LYS A 36 -28.41 0.60 -7.56
CA LYS A 36 -27.46 1.01 -8.61
C LYS A 36 -27.18 -0.08 -9.65
N ARG A 37 -27.27 -1.36 -9.28
CA ARG A 37 -27.13 -2.50 -10.20
C ARG A 37 -28.39 -2.76 -11.03
N SER A 38 -29.57 -2.47 -10.49
CA SER A 38 -30.85 -2.73 -11.16
C SER A 38 -31.22 -1.66 -12.21
N ALA A 39 -30.58 -0.49 -12.18
CA ALA A 39 -30.75 0.56 -13.18
C ALA A 39 -29.89 0.37 -14.44
N VAL A 40 -29.13 -0.73 -14.50
CA VAL A 40 -28.28 -1.10 -15.64
C VAL A 40 -29.10 -2.03 -16.54
N PRO A 41 -29.61 -1.57 -17.70
CA PRO A 41 -30.38 -2.44 -18.59
C PRO A 41 -29.50 -3.62 -19.02
N ASN A 42 -30.05 -4.82 -18.92
CA ASN A 42 -29.44 -6.12 -19.18
C ASN A 42 -29.23 -6.39 -20.69
N THR A 43 -28.76 -5.36 -21.39
CA THR A 43 -28.23 -5.37 -22.76
C THR A 43 -26.90 -4.62 -22.79
N TRP A 44 -26.01 -4.97 -21.85
CA TRP A 44 -24.58 -4.79 -22.07
C TRP A 44 -24.08 -6.11 -22.62
N THR A 45 -23.90 -6.17 -23.93
CA THR A 45 -22.79 -6.96 -24.44
C THR A 45 -21.59 -6.54 -23.60
N VAL A 46 -21.01 -7.46 -22.83
CA VAL A 46 -19.70 -7.26 -22.25
C VAL A 46 -18.80 -7.02 -23.46
N SER A 47 -18.55 -5.75 -23.78
CA SER A 47 -17.46 -5.42 -24.66
C SER A 47 -16.23 -5.82 -23.85
N ASP A 48 -15.64 -6.95 -24.19
CA ASP A 48 -14.30 -7.38 -23.78
C ASP A 48 -13.23 -6.39 -24.31
N GLU A 49 -13.45 -5.09 -24.20
CA GLU A 49 -12.42 -4.09 -24.38
C GLU A 49 -11.58 -4.07 -23.11
N TYR A 50 -10.71 -5.09 -23.01
CA TYR A 50 -9.49 -5.03 -22.22
C TYR A 50 -8.79 -3.73 -22.59
N THR A 51 -8.81 -2.75 -21.69
CA THR A 51 -7.94 -1.58 -21.85
C THR A 51 -6.52 -2.11 -21.97
N PRO A 52 -5.78 -1.81 -23.06
CA PRO A 52 -4.43 -2.31 -23.20
C PRO A 52 -3.65 -1.77 -22.02
N VAL A 53 -3.19 -2.68 -21.14
CA VAL A 53 -2.17 -2.34 -20.15
C VAL A 53 -1.04 -1.69 -20.94
N TYR A 54 -0.79 -0.41 -20.67
CA TYR A 54 0.30 0.28 -21.32
C TYR A 54 1.61 -0.29 -20.75
N ILE A 55 2.31 -1.05 -21.58
CA ILE A 55 3.64 -1.59 -21.26
C ILE A 55 4.62 -0.84 -22.16
N ALA A 56 5.30 0.16 -21.60
CA ALA A 56 6.43 0.79 -22.27
C ALA A 56 7.64 -0.15 -22.27
N PRO A 57 8.50 -0.12 -23.31
CA PRO A 57 9.81 -0.79 -23.25
C PRO A 57 10.60 -0.34 -22.02
N GLN A 58 11.16 -1.29 -21.26
CA GLN A 58 11.92 -1.01 -20.04
C GLN A 58 13.40 -1.40 -20.14
N ASP A 59 13.84 -1.92 -21.29
CA ASP A 59 15.20 -2.42 -21.48
C ASP A 59 16.24 -1.32 -21.21
N GLY A 60 17.16 -1.60 -20.28
CA GLY A 60 18.24 -0.67 -19.90
C GLY A 60 17.81 0.51 -19.01
N LEU A 61 16.52 0.69 -18.73
CA LEU A 61 16.04 1.81 -17.92
C LEU A 61 16.33 1.62 -16.42
N ALA A 62 16.39 0.39 -15.94
CA ALA A 62 16.73 0.12 -14.54
C ALA A 62 18.12 0.66 -14.17
N GLN A 63 19.11 0.60 -15.07
CA GLN A 63 20.46 1.08 -14.79
C GLN A 63 20.53 2.61 -14.63
N VAL A 64 19.68 3.37 -15.34
CA VAL A 64 19.64 4.83 -15.20
C VAL A 64 18.97 5.27 -13.89
N ASP A 65 18.08 4.44 -13.36
CA ASP A 65 17.38 4.68 -12.09
C ASP A 65 18.21 4.26 -10.86
N LYS A 66 19.43 3.74 -11.05
CA LYS A 66 20.28 3.24 -9.98
C LYS A 66 20.70 4.36 -9.03
N ILE A 67 20.44 4.15 -7.74
CA ILE A 67 20.86 5.02 -6.65
C ILE A 67 22.20 4.50 -6.10
N PHE A 68 23.25 5.30 -6.22
CA PHE A 68 24.57 4.93 -5.68
C PHE A 68 24.63 5.06 -4.15
N ALA A 69 24.09 6.15 -3.62
CA ALA A 69 23.94 6.38 -2.19
C ALA A 69 22.81 7.38 -1.95
N LEU A 70 22.02 7.14 -0.91
CA LEU A 70 21.06 8.12 -0.43
C LEU A 70 21.78 9.18 0.42
N PRO A 71 21.30 10.45 0.41
CA PRO A 71 21.76 11.43 1.38
C PRO A 71 21.59 10.91 2.81
N GLY A 72 22.66 10.98 3.61
CA GLY A 72 22.65 10.51 5.00
C GLY A 72 22.72 8.99 5.18
N GLN A 73 22.91 8.21 4.12
CA GLN A 73 23.14 6.77 4.21
C GLN A 73 24.43 6.46 5.00
N PRO A 74 24.41 5.50 5.94
CA PRO A 74 25.60 5.15 6.72
C PRO A 74 26.67 4.50 5.85
N GLU A 75 27.94 4.77 6.18
CA GLU A 75 29.08 4.12 5.54
C GLU A 75 29.07 2.61 5.79
N GLY A 76 29.60 1.83 4.84
CA GLY A 76 29.70 0.37 4.96
C GLY A 76 28.39 -0.40 4.76
N VAL A 77 27.26 0.28 4.50
CA VAL A 77 25.99 -0.35 4.16
C VAL A 77 25.65 -0.04 2.71
N SER A 78 25.66 -1.07 1.85
CA SER A 78 25.37 -0.93 0.43
C SER A 78 24.26 -1.88 0.01
N TYR A 79 23.27 -1.34 -0.71
CA TYR A 79 22.22 -2.10 -1.37
C TYR A 79 22.24 -1.74 -2.87
N ASN A 80 21.85 -2.68 -3.74
CA ASN A 80 21.39 -2.29 -5.07
C ASN A 80 19.98 -1.72 -4.91
N GLN A 81 19.86 -0.42 -5.12
CA GLN A 81 18.61 0.33 -4.97
C GLN A 81 18.39 1.21 -6.19
N TYR A 82 17.13 1.40 -6.53
CA TYR A 82 16.69 2.06 -7.74
C TYR A 82 15.46 2.89 -7.45
N SER A 83 15.32 4.02 -8.11
CA SER A 83 14.08 4.81 -8.07
C SER A 83 13.88 5.55 -9.37
N GLY A 84 12.63 5.65 -9.79
CA GLY A 84 12.27 6.28 -11.03
C GLY A 84 10.77 6.34 -11.20
N TYR A 85 10.34 6.51 -12.45
CA TYR A 85 8.92 6.64 -12.79
C TYR A 85 8.54 5.63 -13.87
N VAL A 86 7.43 4.92 -13.66
CA VAL A 86 6.82 4.05 -14.67
C VAL A 86 5.58 4.73 -15.21
N THR A 87 5.57 5.06 -16.50
CA THR A 87 4.39 5.63 -17.17
C THR A 87 3.28 4.59 -17.22
N VAL A 88 2.10 4.93 -16.70
CA VAL A 88 0.92 4.05 -16.65
C VAL A 88 -0.24 4.53 -17.51
N ASN A 89 -0.22 5.79 -17.93
CA ASN A 89 -1.14 6.32 -18.92
C ASN A 89 -0.46 7.49 -19.67
N PRO A 90 0.09 7.26 -20.87
CA PRO A 90 0.79 8.30 -21.62
C PRO A 90 -0.16 9.42 -22.08
N ASN A 91 -1.39 9.09 -22.46
CA ASN A 91 -2.38 10.08 -22.94
C ASN A 91 -2.78 11.07 -21.85
N ALA A 92 -2.82 10.62 -20.59
CA ALA A 92 -3.07 11.46 -19.43
C ALA A 92 -1.78 12.01 -18.78
N GLY A 93 -0.60 11.70 -19.33
CA GLY A 93 0.69 12.07 -18.74
C GLY A 93 0.94 11.48 -17.35
N ARG A 94 0.33 10.33 -17.02
CA ARG A 94 0.39 9.74 -15.67
C ARG A 94 1.52 8.72 -15.56
N ALA A 95 2.36 8.91 -14.54
CA ALA A 95 3.41 7.98 -14.14
C ALA A 95 3.37 7.72 -12.64
N LEU A 96 3.77 6.52 -12.23
CA LEU A 96 3.92 6.15 -10.82
C LEU A 96 5.41 6.16 -10.47
N PHE A 97 5.73 6.83 -9.36
CA PHE A 97 7.06 6.76 -8.77
C PHE A 97 7.26 5.39 -8.09
N TYR A 98 8.46 4.84 -8.17
CA TYR A 98 8.84 3.64 -7.43
C TYR A 98 10.19 3.84 -6.71
N TYR A 99 10.36 3.10 -5.61
CA TYR A 99 11.65 2.88 -4.95
C TYR A 99 11.78 1.38 -4.71
N PHE A 100 12.84 0.79 -5.27
CA PHE A 100 13.09 -0.64 -5.26
C PHE A 100 14.47 -0.92 -4.65
N VAL A 101 14.56 -1.98 -3.86
CA VAL A 101 15.77 -2.40 -3.17
C VAL A 101 15.88 -3.90 -3.36
N GLU A 102 17.01 -4.36 -3.92
CA GLU A 102 17.30 -5.78 -4.04
C GLU A 102 17.63 -6.39 -2.67
N SER A 103 17.45 -7.72 -2.55
CA SER A 103 18.02 -8.46 -1.43
C SER A 103 19.55 -8.33 -1.44
N PRO A 104 20.21 -8.12 -0.29
CA PRO A 104 21.67 -7.99 -0.24
C PRO A 104 22.39 -9.31 -0.56
N THR A 105 21.68 -10.44 -0.56
CA THR A 105 22.23 -11.79 -0.80
C THR A 105 21.38 -12.54 -1.83
N ASP A 106 22.02 -13.09 -2.86
CA ASP A 106 21.39 -13.94 -3.89
C ASP A 106 20.12 -13.34 -4.51
N SER A 107 20.11 -12.03 -4.76
CA SER A 107 18.92 -11.27 -5.21
C SER A 107 18.20 -11.87 -6.41
N SER A 108 18.93 -12.46 -7.35
CA SER A 108 18.38 -13.12 -8.55
C SER A 108 17.53 -14.36 -8.26
N THR A 109 17.62 -14.93 -7.06
CA THR A 109 16.87 -16.13 -6.64
C THR A 109 15.72 -15.80 -5.69
N LYS A 110 15.64 -14.55 -5.23
CA LYS A 110 14.63 -14.09 -4.28
C LYS A 110 13.36 -13.66 -5.00
N PRO A 111 12.18 -13.77 -4.36
CA PRO A 111 10.92 -13.33 -4.96
C PRO A 111 10.86 -11.81 -5.08
N LEU A 112 10.15 -11.32 -6.09
CA LEU A 112 9.77 -9.91 -6.19
C LEU A 112 8.54 -9.63 -5.32
N VAL A 113 8.66 -8.66 -4.41
CA VAL A 113 7.56 -8.24 -3.52
C VAL A 113 7.19 -6.79 -3.82
N LEU A 114 5.91 -6.56 -4.15
CA LEU A 114 5.34 -5.22 -4.29
C LEU A 114 4.65 -4.82 -2.98
N TRP A 115 5.06 -3.70 -2.40
CA TRP A 115 4.44 -3.15 -1.19
C TRP A 115 3.65 -1.88 -1.48
N LEU A 116 2.40 -1.83 -1.01
CA LEU A 116 1.49 -0.71 -1.18
C LEU A 116 0.91 -0.31 0.18
N ASN A 117 1.22 0.92 0.63
CA ASN A 117 0.50 1.50 1.75
C ASN A 117 -0.92 1.91 1.30
N GLY A 118 -1.88 1.77 2.22
CA GLY A 118 -3.29 2.09 1.99
C GLY A 118 -3.63 3.56 2.23
N GLY A 119 -4.88 3.81 2.61
CA GLY A 119 -5.39 5.17 2.84
C GLY A 119 -6.83 5.29 2.36
N PRO A 120 -7.13 6.22 1.43
CA PRO A 120 -6.36 6.50 0.21
C PRO A 120 -5.40 7.70 0.27
N GLY A 121 -4.37 7.69 -0.59
CA GLY A 121 -3.49 8.85 -0.84
C GLY A 121 -2.17 8.87 -0.05
N CYS A 122 -1.98 7.96 0.91
CA CYS A 122 -0.69 7.82 1.59
C CYS A 122 0.34 7.19 0.66
N SER A 123 1.60 7.64 0.75
CA SER A 123 2.69 7.10 -0.05
C SER A 123 3.25 5.82 0.56
N SER A 124 3.56 4.82 -0.27
CA SER A 124 4.32 3.63 0.14
C SER A 124 5.74 3.95 0.61
N MET A 125 6.23 5.16 0.35
CA MET A 125 7.50 5.63 0.90
C MET A 125 7.49 5.69 2.44
N ILE A 126 6.31 5.83 3.05
CA ILE A 126 6.14 5.68 4.51
C ILE A 126 6.55 4.25 4.91
N GLY A 127 5.98 3.23 4.26
CA GLY A 127 6.37 1.84 4.49
C GLY A 127 7.86 1.60 4.28
N ALA A 128 8.45 2.18 3.23
CA ALA A 128 9.88 2.07 2.96
C ALA A 128 10.74 2.67 4.08
N MET A 129 10.42 3.86 4.59
CA MET A 129 11.28 4.59 5.53
C MET A 129 10.95 4.33 7.00
N THR A 130 9.73 3.89 7.33
CA THR A 130 9.27 3.77 8.71
C THR A 130 8.76 2.38 9.09
N GLU A 131 8.47 1.49 8.12
CA GLU A 131 7.94 0.15 8.42
C GLU A 131 8.88 -1.01 8.04
N LEU A 132 9.25 -1.19 6.77
CA LEU A 132 9.90 -2.45 6.33
C LEU A 132 11.09 -2.30 5.38
N GLY A 133 11.41 -1.10 4.92
CA GLY A 133 12.54 -0.89 4.00
C GLY A 133 13.91 -1.01 4.67
N PRO A 134 14.99 -0.88 3.87
CA PRO A 134 16.38 -1.13 4.32
C PRO A 134 16.92 -0.09 5.29
N PHE A 135 16.30 1.10 5.33
CA PHE A 135 16.77 2.23 6.12
C PHE A 135 15.62 2.83 6.93
N ARG A 136 16.01 3.52 8.01
CA ARG A 136 15.17 4.35 8.86
C ARG A 136 15.71 5.76 8.90
N ILE A 137 14.82 6.72 9.06
CA ILE A 137 15.19 8.13 9.23
C ILE A 137 15.53 8.37 10.71
N ASN A 138 16.70 8.97 10.98
CA ASN A 138 17.08 9.41 12.31
C ASN A 138 16.23 10.60 12.78
N SER A 139 16.25 10.88 14.09
CA SER A 139 15.48 11.99 14.67
C SER A 139 15.90 13.38 14.16
N ASP A 140 17.08 13.49 13.55
CA ASP A 140 17.55 14.72 12.89
C ASP A 140 16.84 15.01 11.56
N GLY A 141 16.07 14.05 11.03
CA GLY A 141 15.37 14.15 9.75
C GLY A 141 16.28 14.24 8.52
N LYS A 142 17.59 13.95 8.68
CA LYS A 142 18.62 14.16 7.67
C LYS A 142 19.47 12.92 7.42
N THR A 143 19.71 12.12 8.45
CA THR A 143 20.54 10.93 8.35
C THR A 143 19.69 9.66 8.42
N LEU A 144 20.26 8.58 7.89
CA LEU A 144 19.64 7.27 7.87
C LEU A 144 20.41 6.29 8.76
N PHE A 145 19.72 5.29 9.27
CA PHE A 145 20.36 4.11 9.86
C PHE A 145 19.78 2.83 9.24
N LYS A 146 20.59 1.78 9.20
CA LYS A 146 20.19 0.49 8.64
C LYS A 146 19.07 -0.14 9.47
N ASN A 147 18.07 -0.69 8.82
CA ASN A 147 17.05 -1.53 9.43
C ASN A 147 17.48 -3.00 9.36
N ASP A 148 17.90 -3.59 10.47
CA ASP A 148 18.30 -5.01 10.50
C ASP A 148 17.14 -5.99 10.28
N TYR A 149 15.90 -5.52 10.41
CA TYR A 149 14.67 -6.29 10.17
C TYR A 149 14.00 -5.91 8.84
N ALA A 150 14.74 -5.33 7.91
CA ALA A 150 14.22 -5.01 6.58
C ALA A 150 13.74 -6.28 5.87
N TRP A 151 12.59 -6.18 5.19
CA TRP A 151 12.04 -7.33 4.46
C TRP A 151 12.92 -7.78 3.30
N SER A 152 13.74 -6.89 2.75
CA SER A 152 14.74 -7.22 1.72
C SER A 152 15.81 -8.21 2.21
N ASN A 153 15.97 -8.40 3.52
CA ASN A 153 16.97 -9.35 4.06
C ASN A 153 16.53 -10.83 3.92
N GLY A 154 15.26 -11.09 3.58
CA GLY A 154 14.68 -12.42 3.43
C GLY A 154 15.07 -13.18 2.17
#